data_AF-A0A970AI69-F1
#
_entry.id   AF-A0A970AI69-F1
#
_cell.length_a   1.000
_cell.length_b   1.000
_cell.length_c   1.000
_cell.angle_alpha   90.00
_cell.angle_beta   90.00
_cell.angle_gamma   90.00
#
_symmetry.space_group_name_H-M   'P 1'
#
loop_
_entity.id
_entity.type
_entity.pdbx_description
1 polymer ?
#
loop_
_entity_poly.entity_id
_entity_poly.type
_entity_poly.pdbx_seq_one_letter_code
_entity_poly.pdbx_strand_id
1 'polypeptide(L)'
;GKDATFKVKIRGLKERLLPELDDEFAKDVSDFESLAELKADIREKLEEESTRRTKKELENKILEQIIANSEEIVLPNTLVEEQAEYLLNNFNVSLMYQGLNLEKYAELAGTDEETIKEDMRAQAAEQIKKDLILSEIIKVEGITATEEEVNNKLEEMVKDSYDPENARHQWESRKRDLEISIKMEKCADFLIEHAEVTEVIAEEESSEEDSE
;
A
#
# COMPACT_ATOMS: atom_id res chain seq x y z
N GLY A 1 -25.47 0.70 30.08
CA GLY A 1 -25.66 -0.74 29.80
C GLY A 1 -26.39 -1.40 30.95
N LYS A 2 -26.99 -2.57 30.75
CA LYS A 2 -27.60 -3.40 31.80
C LYS A 2 -26.79 -4.68 31.98
N ASP A 3 -26.73 -5.20 33.21
CA ASP A 3 -26.00 -6.42 33.52
C ASP A 3 -26.58 -7.64 32.78
N ALA A 4 -25.70 -8.42 32.16
CA ALA A 4 -26.04 -9.64 31.43
C ALA A 4 -25.37 -10.85 32.10
N THR A 5 -26.14 -11.92 32.31
CA THR A 5 -25.63 -13.17 32.88
C THR A 5 -25.62 -14.26 31.82
N PHE A 6 -24.43 -14.76 31.48
CA PHE A 6 -24.26 -15.88 30.54
C PHE A 6 -24.12 -17.20 31.30
N LYS A 7 -25.01 -18.16 31.01
CA LYS A 7 -24.86 -19.54 31.48
C LYS A 7 -24.10 -20.35 30.43
N VAL A 8 -22.79 -20.48 30.62
CA VAL A 8 -21.92 -21.26 29.74
C VAL A 8 -21.87 -22.71 30.21
N LYS A 9 -22.10 -23.65 29.29
CA LYS A 9 -21.93 -25.08 29.53
C LYS A 9 -20.74 -25.58 28.73
N ILE A 10 -19.65 -25.93 29.42
CA ILE A 10 -18.43 -26.45 28.81
C ILE A 10 -18.74 -27.82 28.19
N ARG A 11 -18.55 -27.95 26.87
CA ARG A 11 -18.81 -29.20 26.12
C ARG A 11 -17.58 -30.11 26.02
N GLY A 12 -16.39 -29.56 26.24
CA GLY A 12 -15.13 -30.29 26.20
C GLY A 12 -13.97 -29.34 26.42
N LEU A 13 -12.88 -29.89 26.93
CA LEU A 13 -11.60 -29.20 27.09
C LEU A 13 -10.63 -29.86 26.11
N LYS A 14 -10.02 -29.06 25.24
CA LYS A 14 -8.99 -29.51 24.30
C LYS A 14 -7.76 -28.66 24.49
N GLU A 15 -6.60 -29.30 24.43
CA GLU A 15 -5.30 -28.65 24.48
C GLU A 15 -4.75 -28.50 23.06
N ARG A 16 -4.11 -27.35 22.77
CA ARG A 16 -3.51 -27.09 21.46
C ARG A 16 -2.08 -27.64 21.46
N LEU A 17 -1.90 -28.84 20.93
CA LEU A 17 -0.57 -29.40 20.66
C LEU A 17 -0.06 -28.84 19.34
N LEU A 18 0.96 -27.98 19.41
CA LEU A 18 1.64 -27.49 18.22
C LEU A 18 2.56 -28.60 17.66
N PRO A 19 2.60 -28.80 16.33
CA PRO A 19 3.55 -29.72 15.72
C PRO A 19 4.98 -29.24 15.95
N GLU A 20 5.93 -30.18 15.95
CA GLU A 20 7.36 -29.82 15.97
C GLU A 20 7.72 -29.10 14.66
N LEU A 21 8.52 -28.04 14.75
CA LEU A 21 9.05 -27.34 13.58
C LEU A 21 10.19 -28.16 12.99
N ASP A 22 9.84 -29.12 12.14
CA ASP A 22 10.75 -30.02 11.43
C ASP A 22 10.45 -30.08 9.91
N ASP A 23 11.13 -30.98 9.20
CA ASP A 23 10.96 -31.13 7.76
C ASP A 23 9.60 -31.72 7.38
N GLU A 24 8.96 -32.50 8.26
CA GLU A 24 7.61 -33.02 8.01
C GLU A 24 6.57 -31.90 8.14
N PHE A 25 6.75 -30.99 9.11
CA PHE A 25 5.96 -29.77 9.18
C PHE A 25 6.10 -28.92 7.92
N ALA A 26 7.33 -28.75 7.40
CA ALA A 26 7.56 -27.97 6.18
C ALA A 26 6.81 -28.53 4.98
N LYS A 27 6.83 -29.86 4.80
CA LYS A 27 6.08 -30.55 3.73
C LYS A 27 4.56 -30.47 3.91
N ASP A 28 4.08 -30.44 5.16
CA ASP A 28 2.65 -30.38 5.46
C ASP A 28 2.03 -28.99 5.18
N VAL A 29 2.83 -27.92 5.30
CA VAL A 29 2.33 -26.53 5.20
C VAL A 29 2.81 -25.78 3.95
N SER A 30 3.73 -26.35 3.18
CA SER A 30 4.33 -25.69 2.01
C SER A 30 4.77 -26.69 0.95
N ASP A 31 5.17 -26.18 -0.21
CA ASP A 31 5.74 -26.98 -1.31
C ASP A 31 7.24 -27.29 -1.11
N PHE A 32 7.82 -26.99 0.05
CA PHE A 32 9.25 -27.19 0.35
C PHE A 32 9.53 -28.56 1.00
N GLU A 33 10.72 -29.11 0.76
CA GLU A 33 11.09 -30.44 1.26
C GLU A 33 11.73 -30.39 2.66
N SER A 34 12.19 -29.22 3.10
CA SER A 34 12.84 -29.03 4.40
C SER A 34 12.45 -27.75 5.11
N LEU A 35 12.59 -27.75 6.43
CA LEU A 35 12.41 -26.58 7.26
C LEU A 35 13.40 -25.46 6.92
N ALA A 36 14.60 -25.83 6.45
CA ALA A 36 15.62 -24.87 6.04
C ALA A 36 15.18 -24.07 4.81
N GLU A 37 14.59 -24.74 3.82
CA GLU A 37 14.02 -24.09 2.62
C GLU A 37 12.84 -23.18 2.98
N LEU A 38 11.89 -23.68 3.79
CA LEU A 38 10.76 -22.87 4.25
C LEU A 38 11.22 -21.63 5.01
N LYS A 39 12.23 -21.74 5.88
CA LYS A 39 12.81 -20.60 6.60
C LYS A 39 13.52 -19.62 5.68
N ALA A 40 14.20 -20.10 4.64
CA ALA A 40 14.87 -19.25 3.67
C ALA A 40 13.86 -18.44 2.84
N ASP A 41 12.79 -19.08 2.36
CA ASP A 41 11.71 -18.40 1.62
C ASP A 41 10.98 -17.36 2.49
N ILE A 42 10.64 -17.71 3.74
CA ILE A 42 10.03 -16.75 4.67
C ILE A 42 10.98 -15.56 4.91
N ARG A 43 12.27 -15.82 5.05
CA ARG A 43 13.28 -14.78 5.23
C ARG A 43 13.33 -13.85 4.01
N GLU A 44 13.41 -14.41 2.81
CA GLU A 44 13.42 -13.65 1.56
C GLU A 44 12.17 -12.76 1.43
N LYS A 45 10.99 -13.31 1.71
CA LYS A 45 9.73 -12.55 1.71
C LYS A 45 9.72 -11.40 2.72
N LEU A 46 10.23 -11.64 3.93
CA LEU A 46 10.33 -10.60 4.95
C LEU A 46 11.36 -9.52 4.58
N GLU A 47 12.49 -9.91 3.99
CA GLU A 47 13.52 -8.98 3.50
C GLU A 47 12.99 -8.14 2.33
N GLU A 48 12.25 -8.74 1.39
CA GLU A 48 11.58 -8.04 0.30
C GLU A 48 10.51 -7.07 0.81
N GLU A 49 9.65 -7.53 1.74
CA GLU A 49 8.62 -6.70 2.35
C GLU A 49 9.22 -5.51 3.10
N SER A 50 10.26 -5.76 3.90
CA SER A 50 10.98 -4.73 4.65
C SER A 50 11.64 -3.73 3.71
N THR A 51 12.34 -4.19 2.66
CA THR A 51 12.98 -3.33 1.67
C THR A 51 11.96 -2.45 0.96
N ARG A 52 10.83 -3.03 0.53
CA ARG A 52 9.74 -2.30 -0.12
C ARG A 52 9.12 -1.26 0.81
N ARG A 53 8.90 -1.62 2.08
CA ARG A 53 8.37 -0.70 3.10
C ARG A 53 9.32 0.46 3.32
N THR A 54 10.61 0.19 3.54
CA THR A 54 11.63 1.23 3.76
C THR A 54 11.77 2.15 2.56
N LYS A 55 11.78 1.61 1.32
CA LYS A 55 11.79 2.43 0.10
C LYS A 55 10.60 3.39 0.08
N LYS A 56 9.39 2.88 0.32
CA LYS A 56 8.16 3.69 0.33
C LYS A 56 8.15 4.75 1.44
N GLU A 57 8.61 4.40 2.64
CA GLU A 57 8.75 5.37 3.74
C GLU A 57 9.77 6.47 3.41
N LEU A 58 10.87 6.11 2.76
CA LEU A 58 11.88 7.06 2.28
C LEU A 58 11.30 8.01 1.21
N GLU A 59 10.62 7.46 0.20
CA GLU A 59 9.94 8.24 -0.85
C GLU A 59 8.96 9.25 -0.24
N ASN A 60 8.12 8.79 0.70
CA ASN A 60 7.15 9.64 1.38
C ASN A 60 7.85 10.77 2.15
N LYS A 61 8.91 10.46 2.92
CA LYS A 61 9.67 11.47 3.68
C LYS A 61 10.31 12.50 2.77
N ILE A 62 10.91 12.08 1.67
CA ILE A 62 11.50 13.01 0.69
C ILE A 62 10.41 13.93 0.13
N LEU A 63 9.25 13.38 -0.27
CA LEU A 63 8.14 14.16 -0.79
C LEU A 63 7.57 15.14 0.24
N GLU A 64 7.41 14.72 1.48
CA GLU A 64 6.99 15.60 2.58
C GLU A 64 7.96 16.78 2.76
N GLN A 65 9.27 16.53 2.72
CA GLN A 65 10.28 17.59 2.79
C GLN A 65 10.22 18.54 1.58
N ILE A 66 10.02 18.01 0.37
CA ILE A 66 9.87 18.84 -0.83
C ILE A 66 8.62 19.72 -0.70
N ILE A 67 7.49 19.14 -0.27
CA ILE A 67 6.24 19.89 -0.07
C ILE A 67 6.41 20.98 1.00
N ALA A 68 7.05 20.66 2.12
CA ALA A 68 7.28 21.62 3.21
C ALA A 68 8.15 22.81 2.77
N ASN A 69 9.06 22.61 1.81
CA ASN A 69 9.92 23.65 1.25
C ASN A 69 9.38 24.28 -0.04
N SER A 70 8.25 23.80 -0.57
CA SER A 70 7.61 24.34 -1.76
C SER A 70 6.80 25.60 -1.45
N GLU A 71 6.70 26.51 -2.42
CA GLU A 71 5.79 27.66 -2.32
C GLU A 71 4.32 27.21 -2.20
N GLU A 72 3.47 28.10 -1.70
CA GLU A 72 2.04 27.79 -1.53
C GLU A 72 1.37 27.53 -2.89
N ILE A 73 1.08 26.26 -3.16
CA ILE A 73 0.32 25.84 -4.34
C ILE A 73 -1.17 26.08 -4.06
N VAL A 74 -1.74 27.08 -4.73
CA VAL A 74 -3.18 27.36 -4.68
C VAL A 74 -3.91 26.35 -5.56
N LEU A 75 -4.64 25.42 -4.93
CA LEU A 75 -5.44 24.42 -5.62
C LEU A 75 -6.86 24.94 -5.89
N PRO A 76 -7.39 24.79 -7.13
CA PRO A 76 -8.79 25.07 -7.39
C PRO A 76 -9.70 24.13 -6.59
N ASN A 77 -10.67 24.68 -5.86
CA ASN A 77 -11.60 23.88 -5.06
C ASN A 77 -12.30 22.79 -5.88
N THR A 78 -12.64 23.07 -7.15
CA THR A 78 -13.28 22.09 -8.03
C THR A 78 -12.43 20.84 -8.23
N LEU A 79 -11.11 21.02 -8.36
CA LEU A 79 -10.18 19.91 -8.55
C LEU A 79 -10.07 19.06 -7.27
N VAL A 80 -10.03 19.71 -6.11
CA VAL A 80 -9.97 19.03 -4.81
C VAL A 80 -11.26 18.24 -4.56
N GLU A 81 -12.43 18.81 -4.83
CA GLU A 81 -13.71 18.12 -4.64
C GLU A 81 -13.87 16.92 -5.59
N GLU A 82 -13.49 17.05 -6.87
CA GLU A 82 -13.52 15.92 -7.83
C GLU A 82 -12.65 14.76 -7.36
N GLN A 83 -11.43 15.05 -6.88
CA GLN A 83 -10.53 14.04 -6.34
C GLN A 83 -11.04 13.46 -5.01
N ALA A 84 -11.62 14.28 -4.14
CA ALA A 84 -12.20 13.81 -2.87
C ALA A 84 -13.39 12.87 -3.11
N GLU A 85 -14.24 13.17 -4.09
CA GLU A 85 -15.36 12.31 -4.48
C GLU A 85 -14.85 10.98 -5.05
N TYR A 86 -13.79 11.01 -5.86
CA TYR A 86 -13.14 9.79 -6.35
C TYR A 86 -12.61 8.92 -5.21
N LEU A 87 -11.89 9.52 -4.24
CA LEU A 87 -11.38 8.81 -3.07
C LEU A 87 -12.52 8.22 -2.21
N LEU A 88 -13.57 9.01 -1.99
CA LEU A 88 -14.74 8.57 -1.23
C LEU A 88 -15.48 7.42 -1.93
N ASN A 89 -15.60 7.45 -3.26
CA ASN A 89 -16.23 6.37 -4.01
C ASN A 89 -15.40 5.08 -3.93
N ASN A 90 -14.08 5.16 -4.08
CA ASN A 90 -13.20 4.01 -3.89
C ASN A 90 -13.29 3.43 -2.48
N PHE A 91 -13.35 4.30 -1.47
CA PHE A 91 -13.53 3.90 -0.09
C PHE A 91 -14.86 3.18 0.13
N ASN A 92 -15.95 3.71 -0.43
CA ASN A 92 -17.27 3.07 -0.41
C ASN A 92 -17.26 1.68 -1.06
N VAL A 93 -16.62 1.52 -2.22
CA VAL A 93 -16.48 0.22 -2.89
C VAL A 93 -15.75 -0.78 -1.98
N SER A 94 -14.67 -0.35 -1.32
CA SER A 94 -13.94 -1.19 -0.36
C SER A 94 -14.82 -1.59 0.83
N LEU A 95 -15.61 -0.66 1.39
CA LEU A 95 -16.55 -0.97 2.47
C LEU A 95 -17.61 -1.98 2.03
N MET A 96 -18.15 -1.85 0.81
CA MET A 96 -19.13 -2.78 0.27
C MET A 96 -18.60 -4.22 0.21
N TYR A 97 -17.32 -4.41 -0.18
CA TYR A 97 -16.69 -5.73 -0.16
C TYR A 97 -16.60 -6.33 1.25
N GLN A 98 -16.51 -5.50 2.28
CA GLN A 98 -16.52 -5.91 3.68
C GLN A 98 -17.95 -6.05 4.25
N GLY A 99 -18.98 -5.80 3.45
CA GLY A 99 -20.38 -5.80 3.88
C GLY A 99 -20.77 -4.59 4.75
N LEU A 100 -20.00 -3.50 4.66
CA LEU A 100 -20.22 -2.25 5.36
C LEU A 100 -20.68 -1.15 4.39
N ASN A 101 -21.29 -0.10 4.95
CA ASN A 101 -21.54 1.17 4.28
C ASN A 101 -20.89 2.30 5.08
N LEU A 102 -20.87 3.51 4.51
CA LEU A 102 -20.21 4.67 5.13
C LEU A 102 -20.79 5.00 6.52
N GLU A 103 -22.12 5.02 6.65
CA GLU A 103 -22.83 5.25 7.90
C GLU A 103 -22.38 4.25 8.99
N LYS A 104 -22.34 2.96 8.65
CA LYS A 104 -21.96 1.92 9.61
C LYS A 104 -20.48 2.00 9.98
N TYR A 105 -19.63 2.33 9.02
CA TYR A 105 -18.21 2.57 9.27
C TYR A 105 -18.03 3.76 10.23
N ALA A 106 -18.73 4.87 10.00
CA ALA A 106 -18.67 6.05 10.86
C ALA A 106 -19.09 5.72 12.30
N GLU A 107 -20.18 4.97 12.49
CA GLU A 107 -20.61 4.49 13.82
C GLU A 107 -19.53 3.65 14.52
N LEU A 108 -18.88 2.73 13.81
CA LEU A 108 -17.86 1.84 14.37
C LEU A 108 -16.58 2.61 14.70
N ALA A 109 -16.20 3.57 13.85
CA ALA A 109 -15.05 4.44 14.04
C ALA A 109 -15.29 5.55 15.08
N GLY A 110 -16.53 5.71 15.57
CA GLY A 110 -16.89 6.75 16.53
C GLY A 110 -16.81 8.16 15.95
N THR A 111 -17.00 8.29 14.64
CA THR A 111 -16.97 9.55 13.87
C THR A 111 -18.29 9.74 13.10
N ASP A 112 -18.35 10.75 12.25
CA ASP A 112 -19.49 11.02 11.35
C ASP A 112 -19.05 11.09 9.88
N GLU A 113 -20.04 11.02 8.98
CA GLU A 113 -19.77 11.03 7.53
C GLU A 113 -19.14 12.33 7.03
N GLU A 114 -19.45 13.48 7.63
CA GLU A 114 -18.87 14.76 7.21
C GLU A 114 -17.40 14.83 7.59
N THR A 115 -17.03 14.38 8.79
CA THR A 115 -15.62 14.23 9.19
C THR A 115 -14.85 13.34 8.20
N ILE A 116 -15.43 12.20 7.78
CA ILE A 116 -14.79 11.32 6.79
C ILE A 116 -14.62 12.04 5.44
N LYS A 117 -15.62 12.82 4.99
CA LYS A 117 -15.52 13.59 3.75
C LYS A 117 -14.46 14.70 3.85
N GLU A 118 -14.35 15.37 4.99
CA GLU A 118 -13.31 16.36 5.25
C GLU A 118 -11.91 15.72 5.21
N ASP A 119 -11.74 14.55 5.80
CA ASP A 119 -10.49 13.78 5.71
C ASP A 119 -10.18 13.40 4.25
N MET A 120 -11.17 12.97 3.47
CA MET A 120 -10.98 12.69 2.04
C MET A 120 -10.60 13.94 1.25
N ARG A 121 -11.15 15.12 1.59
CA ARG A 121 -10.76 16.41 0.97
C ARG A 121 -9.32 16.78 1.30
N ALA A 122 -8.91 16.62 2.56
CA ALA A 122 -7.54 16.88 2.98
C ALA A 122 -6.55 15.96 2.25
N GLN A 123 -6.85 14.66 2.20
CA GLN A 123 -6.07 13.69 1.45
C GLN A 123 -6.04 13.99 -0.05
N ALA A 124 -7.16 14.38 -0.65
CA ALA A 124 -7.24 14.77 -2.05
C ALA A 124 -6.36 15.98 -2.36
N ALA A 125 -6.43 17.02 -1.54
CA ALA A 125 -5.60 18.21 -1.68
C ALA A 125 -4.10 17.86 -1.59
N GLU A 126 -3.74 17.02 -0.62
CA GLU A 126 -2.36 16.55 -0.46
C GLU A 126 -1.89 15.74 -1.68
N GLN A 127 -2.71 14.81 -2.17
CA GLN A 127 -2.40 13.98 -3.33
C GLN A 127 -2.19 14.82 -4.59
N ILE A 128 -3.12 15.74 -4.89
CA ILE A 128 -3.01 16.64 -6.05
C ILE A 128 -1.72 17.47 -5.93
N LYS A 129 -1.39 17.95 -4.72
CA LYS A 129 -0.17 18.73 -4.49
C LYS A 129 1.08 17.91 -4.78
N LYS A 130 1.15 16.67 -4.29
CA LYS A 130 2.24 15.71 -4.58
C LYS A 130 2.38 15.49 -6.09
N ASP A 131 1.28 15.20 -6.77
CA ASP A 131 1.27 14.91 -8.20
C ASP A 131 1.74 16.11 -9.03
N LEU A 132 1.35 17.34 -8.65
CA LEU A 132 1.79 18.57 -9.33
C LEU A 132 3.29 18.81 -9.16
N ILE A 133 3.81 18.65 -7.94
CA ILE A 133 5.24 18.82 -7.65
C ILE A 133 6.07 17.80 -8.42
N LEU A 134 5.70 16.51 -8.32
CA LEU A 134 6.37 15.43 -9.04
C LEU A 134 6.33 15.64 -10.55
N SER A 135 5.17 16.04 -11.08
CA SER A 135 5.02 16.34 -12.50
C SER A 135 5.91 17.50 -12.95
N GLU A 136 6.11 18.50 -12.10
CA GLU A 136 7.00 19.63 -12.41
C GLU A 136 8.47 19.23 -12.37
N ILE A 137 8.88 18.43 -11.38
CA ILE A 137 10.24 17.86 -11.31
C ILE A 137 10.53 17.02 -12.56
N ILE A 138 9.61 16.13 -12.96
CA ILE A 138 9.71 15.33 -14.19
C ILE A 138 9.97 16.22 -15.42
N LYS A 139 9.28 17.37 -15.53
CA LYS A 139 9.48 18.29 -16.65
C LYS A 139 10.83 19.01 -16.58
N VAL A 140 11.20 19.54 -15.42
CA VAL A 140 12.43 20.31 -15.22
C VAL A 140 13.67 19.46 -15.44
N GLU A 141 13.66 18.24 -14.92
CA GLU A 141 14.77 17.28 -15.03
C GLU A 141 14.73 16.47 -16.34
N GLY A 142 13.69 16.65 -17.16
CA GLY A 142 13.57 15.99 -18.46
C GLY A 142 13.41 14.47 -18.36
N ILE A 143 12.76 13.98 -17.31
CA ILE A 143 12.53 12.55 -17.10
C ILE A 143 11.54 12.04 -18.14
N THR A 144 11.98 11.03 -18.90
CA THR A 144 11.19 10.43 -19.98
C THR A 144 11.08 8.93 -19.81
N ALA A 145 9.99 8.37 -20.35
CA ALA A 145 9.78 6.94 -20.48
C ALA A 145 9.92 6.59 -21.97
N THR A 146 10.76 5.61 -22.25
CA THR A 146 10.98 5.07 -23.59
C THR A 146 9.88 4.07 -23.95
N GLU A 147 9.66 3.85 -25.24
CA GLU A 147 8.71 2.84 -25.70
C GLU A 147 9.10 1.43 -25.20
N GLU A 148 10.40 1.15 -25.09
CA GLU A 148 10.91 -0.11 -24.56
C GLU A 148 10.54 -0.30 -23.09
N GLU A 149 10.73 0.72 -22.24
CA GLU A 149 10.32 0.67 -20.83
C GLU A 149 8.81 0.46 -20.70
N VAL A 150 8.00 1.15 -21.51
CA VAL A 150 6.53 0.99 -21.52
C VAL A 150 6.12 -0.42 -21.93
N ASN A 151 6.74 -0.98 -22.98
CA ASN A 151 6.46 -2.33 -23.44
C ASN A 151 6.90 -3.38 -22.40
N ASN A 152 8.08 -3.21 -21.78
CA ASN A 152 8.56 -4.10 -20.74
C ASN A 152 7.64 -4.10 -19.52
N LYS A 153 7.17 -2.91 -19.09
CA LYS A 153 6.21 -2.80 -17.99
C LYS A 153 4.87 -3.46 -18.33
N LEU A 154 4.42 -3.29 -19.57
CA LEU A 154 3.22 -3.96 -20.05
C LEU A 154 3.37 -5.48 -20.02
N GLU A 155 4.50 -6.04 -20.49
CA GLU A 155 4.78 -7.48 -20.43
C GLU A 155 4.79 -7.98 -18.98
N GLU A 156 5.44 -7.26 -18.06
CA GLU A 156 5.48 -7.57 -16.64
C GLU A 156 4.06 -7.68 -16.05
N MET A 157 3.19 -6.72 -16.35
CA MET A 157 1.82 -6.67 -15.83
C MET A 157 0.90 -7.76 -16.39
N VAL A 158 1.14 -8.23 -17.63
CA VAL A 158 0.27 -9.24 -18.27
C VAL A 158 0.80 -10.67 -18.13
N LYS A 159 2.07 -10.85 -17.74
CA LYS A 159 2.73 -12.17 -17.64
C LYS A 159 1.97 -13.14 -16.72
N ASP A 160 1.47 -12.64 -15.60
CA ASP A 160 0.77 -13.45 -14.59
C ASP A 160 -0.76 -13.34 -14.71
N SER A 161 -1.26 -12.66 -15.75
CA SER A 161 -2.69 -12.57 -16.04
C SER A 161 -3.23 -13.90 -16.56
N TYR A 162 -4.45 -14.25 -16.15
CA TYR A 162 -5.17 -15.42 -16.67
C TYR A 162 -5.42 -15.34 -18.19
N ASP A 163 -5.54 -14.13 -18.74
CA ASP A 163 -5.70 -13.87 -20.18
C ASP A 163 -4.78 -12.72 -20.63
N PRO A 164 -3.53 -13.02 -21.01
CA PRO A 164 -2.54 -12.01 -21.37
C PRO A 164 -2.89 -11.22 -22.65
N GLU A 165 -3.54 -11.85 -23.64
CA GLU A 165 -3.90 -11.16 -24.89
C GLU A 165 -4.98 -10.09 -24.65
N ASN A 166 -6.02 -10.43 -23.89
CA ASN A 166 -7.05 -9.49 -23.53
C ASN A 166 -6.52 -8.39 -22.60
N ALA A 167 -5.69 -8.76 -21.60
CA ALA A 167 -5.06 -7.79 -20.72
C ALA A 167 -4.21 -6.78 -21.51
N ARG A 168 -3.41 -7.26 -22.48
CA ARG A 168 -2.64 -6.40 -23.39
C ARG A 168 -3.54 -5.45 -24.17
N HIS A 169 -4.65 -5.93 -24.72
CA HIS A 169 -5.58 -5.09 -25.47
C HIS A 169 -6.20 -3.99 -24.60
N GLN A 170 -6.52 -4.29 -23.34
CA GLN A 170 -7.04 -3.30 -22.39
C GLN A 170 -6.01 -2.20 -22.10
N TRP A 171 -4.75 -2.59 -21.88
CA TRP A 171 -3.67 -1.66 -21.58
C TRP A 171 -3.16 -0.87 -22.79
N GLU A 172 -3.37 -1.34 -24.01
CA GLU A 172 -3.00 -0.60 -25.22
C GLU A 172 -3.67 0.78 -25.28
N SER A 173 -4.93 0.87 -24.82
CA SER A 173 -5.67 2.14 -24.70
C SER A 173 -5.22 3.03 -23.53
N ARG A 174 -4.43 2.47 -22.60
CA ARG A 174 -3.91 3.09 -21.37
C ARG A 174 -2.40 3.21 -21.34
N LYS A 175 -1.72 3.10 -22.49
CA LYS A 175 -0.26 3.24 -22.59
C LYS A 175 0.26 4.56 -22.00
N ARG A 176 -0.53 5.63 -22.09
CA ARG A 176 -0.19 6.92 -21.48
C ARG A 176 -0.12 6.83 -19.95
N ASP A 177 -0.97 6.02 -19.33
CA ASP A 177 -0.97 5.83 -17.88
C ASP A 177 0.29 5.06 -17.45
N LEU A 178 0.70 4.06 -18.25
CA LEU A 178 1.97 3.34 -18.05
C LEU A 178 3.18 4.29 -18.20
N GLU A 179 3.16 5.14 -19.22
CA GLU A 179 4.21 6.14 -19.45
C GLU A 179 4.32 7.11 -18.26
N ILE A 180 3.19 7.58 -17.73
CA ILE A 180 3.16 8.45 -16.54
C ILE A 180 3.69 7.69 -15.32
N SER A 181 3.25 6.44 -15.11
CA SER A 181 3.72 5.61 -13.99
C SER A 181 5.24 5.42 -14.03
N ILE A 182 5.82 5.13 -15.20
CA ILE A 182 7.26 4.95 -15.36
C ILE A 182 8.01 6.25 -15.06
N LYS A 183 7.51 7.40 -15.54
CA LYS A 183 8.13 8.69 -15.24
C LYS A 183 8.09 9.00 -13.74
N MET A 184 6.99 8.66 -13.06
CA MET A 184 6.86 8.84 -11.62
C MET A 184 7.84 7.96 -10.84
N GLU A 185 7.98 6.70 -11.22
CA GLU A 185 8.96 5.78 -10.63
C GLU A 185 10.39 6.29 -10.80
N LYS A 186 10.76 6.70 -12.02
CA LYS A 186 12.08 7.30 -12.30
C LYS A 186 12.32 8.61 -11.55
N CYS A 187 11.26 9.40 -11.33
CA CYS A 187 11.34 10.61 -10.52
C CYS A 187 11.60 10.28 -9.05
N ALA A 188 10.93 9.28 -8.49
CA ALA A 188 11.18 8.83 -7.12
C ALA A 188 12.62 8.34 -6.95
N ASP A 189 13.12 7.52 -7.87
CA ASP A 189 14.51 7.05 -7.84
C ASP A 189 15.51 8.23 -7.96
N PHE A 190 15.27 9.17 -8.88
CA PHE A 190 16.08 10.39 -9.01
C PHE A 190 16.12 11.19 -7.70
N LEU A 191 14.97 11.35 -7.03
CA LEU A 191 14.88 12.07 -5.76
C LEU A 191 15.63 11.36 -4.64
N ILE A 192 15.56 10.03 -4.57
CA ILE A 192 16.32 9.23 -3.60
C ILE A 192 17.83 9.37 -3.83
N GLU A 193 18.28 9.27 -5.08
CA GLU A 193 19.71 9.39 -5.43
C GLU A 193 20.31 10.76 -5.06
N HIS A 194 19.50 11.81 -5.06
CA HIS A 194 19.94 13.18 -4.76
C HIS A 194 19.58 13.64 -3.34
N ALA A 195 18.92 12.80 -2.54
CA ALA A 195 18.60 13.10 -1.15
C ALA A 195 19.76 12.76 -0.21
N GLU A 196 19.98 13.60 0.81
CA GLU A 196 20.85 13.24 1.94
C GLU A 196 20.09 12.30 2.89
N VAL A 197 20.35 10.99 2.79
CA VAL A 197 19.69 9.95 3.57
C VAL A 197 20.54 9.53 4.77
N THR A 198 20.00 9.69 5.97
CA THR A 198 20.55 9.09 7.20
C THR A 198 19.82 7.80 7.54
N GLU A 199 20.56 6.69 7.58
CA GLU A 199 20.04 5.41 8.05
C GLU A 199 19.82 5.45 9.57
N VAL A 200 18.62 5.08 10.01
CA VAL A 200 18.28 4.92 11.42
C VAL A 200 17.93 3.46 11.63
N ILE A 201 18.66 2.80 12.54
CA ILE A 201 18.36 1.42 12.93
C ILE A 201 17.04 1.45 13.70
N ALA A 202 16.05 0.68 13.23
CA ALA A 202 14.80 0.51 13.96
C ALA A 202 15.11 -0.03 15.36
N GLU A 203 14.64 0.67 16.41
CA GLU A 203 14.70 0.14 17.77
C GLU A 203 13.93 -1.19 17.79
N GLU A 204 14.55 -2.25 18.33
CA GLU A 204 13.88 -3.54 18.49
C GLU A 204 12.58 -3.32 19.28
N GLU A 205 11.43 -3.50 18.63
CA GLU A 205 10.16 -3.63 19.35
C GLU A 205 10.33 -4.80 20.33
N SER A 206 10.43 -4.49 21.62
CA SER A 206 10.46 -5.52 22.64
C SER A 206 9.16 -6.30 22.53
N SER A 207 9.25 -7.55 22.08
CA SER A 207 8.18 -8.53 22.21
C SER A 207 7.95 -8.73 23.71
N GLU A 208 7.07 -7.94 24.30
CA GLU A 208 6.46 -8.31 25.57
C GLU A 208 5.68 -9.59 25.30
N GLU A 209 6.23 -10.69 25.80
CA GLU A 209 5.58 -11.99 25.91
C GLU A 209 4.24 -11.79 26.63
N ASP A 210 3.14 -11.81 25.88
CA ASP A 210 1.83 -12.16 26.44
C ASP A 210 1.88 -13.65 26.82
N SER A 211 2.49 -13.93 27.97
CA SER A 211 2.36 -15.17 28.71
C SER A 211 1.51 -14.93 29.96
N GLU A 212 0.19 -15.08 29.82
CA GLU A 212 -0.72 -15.47 30.92
C GLU A 212 -1.65 -16.61 30.47
#